data_AF-A0A5S4T476-F1
#
_entry.id   AF-A0A5S4T476-F1
#
_cell.length_a   1.000
_cell.length_b   1.000
_cell.length_c   1.000
_cell.angle_alpha   90.00
_cell.angle_beta   90.00
_cell.angle_gamma   90.00
#
_symmetry.space_group_name_H-M   'P 1'
#
loop_
_entity.id
_entity.type
_entity.pdbx_description
1 polymer ?
#
loop_
_entity_poly.entity_id
_entity_poly.type
_entity_poly.pdbx_seq_one_letter_code
_entity_poly.pdbx_strand_id
1 'polypeptide(L)'
;MTTYLLALDQGTSSSRSIVFDTQGRIVASAQLELPQIYPQPGWVEHDPREIWRTQLSTAKEVLAKAGLKAADIRSVGITNQRETTIVWNRKTGAPIHHGIVWQDRRAEPTCVQLREAGHSDTILQKTGLRIDAYFSGTKLKWLLDNVPGARAAAQAGELAFGTVDCWLIWQLTGGKRHVTDVSNASRTMLFNVHSNQWDADLLALLDIPAGLMPEVLPSAADFGQTADEVLGGSIKIGGVAGDQQSALFGQACFDAGMAKNTYGTGCFMLMHTGSSFQTSSNGLLTTSAAQAGSQPQFALEGSVFVGGAVVQWLRDGLQAIEHSGQVQQLAESVPDSGGVMLVPAFTGLGAPYWKPDARGTITGLTRGTTMAHIARAALESIAYQSAALLGAMSRDAVATGGTPVSELRVDGGACVNNLLMQFQADLLGIPVVRPACVETTALGAAYLAGLSSGVYQSTEELSALWKAERRFLPTLSKDRADELMQRWEQAVRQTTAQ
;
A
#
# COMPACT_ATOMS: atom_id res chain seq x y z
N MET A 1 23.52 11.49 23.15
CA MET A 1 22.15 11.11 23.56
C MET A 1 21.60 10.21 22.48
N THR A 2 21.10 9.02 22.84
CA THR A 2 20.46 8.12 21.87
C THR A 2 19.17 8.77 21.40
N THR A 3 19.01 8.90 20.08
CA THR A 3 17.95 9.66 19.44
C THR A 3 17.04 8.67 18.71
N TYR A 4 15.74 8.67 18.99
CA TYR A 4 14.80 7.69 18.41
C TYR A 4 13.87 8.31 17.36
N LEU A 5 13.29 7.46 16.53
CA LEU A 5 12.28 7.82 15.54
C LEU A 5 10.98 7.08 15.86
N LEU A 6 9.84 7.78 15.74
CA LEU A 6 8.51 7.19 15.92
C LEU A 6 7.83 7.08 14.56
N ALA A 7 7.41 5.89 14.17
CA ALA A 7 6.57 5.68 13.00
C ALA A 7 5.12 5.44 13.43
N LEU A 8 4.18 6.12 12.78
CA LEU A 8 2.74 5.89 12.89
C LEU A 8 2.29 5.25 11.59
N ASP A 9 1.83 3.99 11.65
CA ASP A 9 1.33 3.24 10.50
C ASP A 9 -0.16 2.98 10.67
N GLN A 10 -0.98 3.76 9.96
CA GLN A 10 -2.43 3.69 10.00
C GLN A 10 -2.92 2.77 8.89
N GLY A 11 -2.99 1.47 9.15
CA GLY A 11 -3.48 0.48 8.20
C GLY A 11 -5.01 0.44 8.09
N THR A 12 -5.51 -0.36 7.13
CA THR A 12 -6.96 -0.55 6.93
C THR A 12 -7.62 -1.28 8.09
N SER A 13 -6.98 -2.32 8.65
CA SER A 13 -7.57 -3.14 9.72
C SER A 13 -6.99 -2.87 11.11
N SER A 14 -5.88 -2.13 11.21
CA SER A 14 -5.26 -1.77 12.48
C SER A 14 -4.41 -0.51 12.38
N SER A 15 -4.31 0.21 13.50
CA SER A 15 -3.29 1.24 13.71
C SER A 15 -2.09 0.61 14.40
N ARG A 16 -0.88 1.01 13.99
CA ARG A 16 0.38 0.59 14.61
C ARG A 16 1.25 1.81 14.91
N SER A 17 2.07 1.68 15.94
CA SER A 17 3.13 2.63 16.23
C SER A 17 4.39 1.88 16.62
N ILE A 18 5.51 2.28 16.04
CA ILE A 18 6.80 1.59 16.20
C ILE A 18 7.87 2.63 16.50
N VAL A 19 8.68 2.36 17.52
CA VAL A 19 9.88 3.15 17.82
C VAL A 19 11.08 2.45 17.21
N PHE A 20 11.88 3.21 16.47
CA PHE A 20 13.13 2.77 15.88
C PHE A 20 14.33 3.50 16.51
N ASP A 21 15.44 2.79 16.65
CA ASP A 21 16.73 3.41 16.91
C ASP A 21 17.37 3.94 15.62
N THR A 22 18.53 4.59 15.72
CA THR A 22 19.23 5.14 14.55
C THR A 22 19.77 4.06 13.60
N GLN A 23 19.80 2.78 13.99
CA GLN A 23 20.17 1.67 13.13
C GLN A 23 18.96 1.07 12.40
N GLY A 24 17.76 1.64 12.55
CA GLY A 24 16.53 1.11 11.98
C GLY A 24 16.02 -0.16 12.66
N ARG A 25 16.47 -0.46 13.88
CA ARG A 25 16.00 -1.61 14.66
C ARG A 25 14.77 -1.22 15.47
N ILE A 26 13.80 -2.14 15.55
CA ILE A 26 12.61 -1.96 16.36
C ILE A 26 12.99 -2.01 17.84
N VAL A 27 12.68 -0.94 18.57
CA VAL A 27 12.85 -0.84 20.03
C VAL A 27 11.57 -1.32 20.73
N ALA A 28 10.42 -0.88 20.25
CA ALA A 28 9.11 -1.29 20.74
C ALA A 28 8.05 -1.12 19.65
N SER A 29 6.96 -1.87 19.77
CA SER A 29 5.76 -1.73 18.92
C SER A 29 4.46 -1.83 19.73
N ALA A 30 3.43 -1.17 19.22
CA ALA A 30 2.06 -1.27 19.70
C ALA A 30 1.10 -1.33 18.50
N GLN A 31 -0.01 -2.04 18.65
CA GLN A 31 -1.00 -2.25 17.61
C GLN A 31 -2.40 -2.34 18.22
N LEU A 32 -3.38 -1.71 17.57
CA LEU A 32 -4.80 -1.84 17.91
C LEU A 32 -5.62 -2.01 16.63
N GLU A 33 -6.60 -2.91 16.68
CA GLU A 33 -7.53 -3.13 15.57
C GLU A 33 -8.43 -1.91 15.34
N LEU A 34 -8.79 -1.69 14.07
CA LEU A 34 -9.71 -0.65 13.64
C LEU A 34 -11.03 -1.29 13.19
N PRO A 35 -12.16 -0.92 13.80
CA PRO A 35 -13.47 -1.42 13.39
C PRO A 35 -13.77 -1.09 11.92
N GLN A 36 -14.23 -2.09 11.16
CA GLN A 36 -14.70 -1.92 9.78
C GLN A 36 -16.21 -1.67 9.79
N ILE A 37 -16.67 -0.67 9.04
CA ILE A 37 -18.10 -0.33 8.95
C ILE A 37 -18.59 -0.66 7.53
N TYR A 38 -19.63 -1.49 7.43
CA TYR A 38 -20.24 -1.90 6.17
C TYR A 38 -21.73 -1.51 6.14
N PRO A 39 -22.08 -0.27 5.77
CA PRO A 39 -23.47 0.18 5.81
C PRO A 39 -24.39 -0.63 4.90
N GLN A 40 -23.86 -1.08 3.76
CA GLN A 40 -24.53 -1.97 2.81
C GLN A 40 -23.48 -2.66 1.90
N PRO A 41 -23.87 -3.67 1.09
CA PRO A 41 -22.93 -4.39 0.23
C PRO A 41 -22.11 -3.46 -0.69
N GLY A 42 -20.79 -3.68 -0.72
CA GLY A 42 -19.85 -2.86 -1.50
C GLY A 42 -19.49 -1.51 -0.89
N TRP A 43 -20.08 -1.13 0.25
CA TRP A 43 -19.75 0.09 0.97
C TRP A 43 -18.85 -0.22 2.16
N VAL A 44 -17.77 0.54 2.31
CA VAL A 44 -16.77 0.37 3.34
C VAL A 44 -16.40 1.73 3.93
N GLU A 45 -16.59 1.87 5.23
CA GLU A 45 -16.40 3.11 5.97
C GLU A 45 -15.52 2.91 7.21
N HIS A 46 -14.85 3.99 7.62
CA HIS A 46 -14.20 4.10 8.92
C HIS A 46 -14.64 5.39 9.61
N ASP A 47 -14.86 5.36 10.92
CA ASP A 47 -15.00 6.59 11.70
C ASP A 47 -13.62 7.28 11.83
N PRO A 48 -13.43 8.51 11.32
CA PRO A 48 -12.16 9.23 11.46
C PRO A 48 -11.77 9.48 12.93
N ARG A 49 -12.74 9.55 13.84
CA ARG A 49 -12.46 9.68 15.29
C ARG A 49 -11.88 8.39 15.85
N GLU A 50 -12.35 7.23 15.40
CA GLU A 50 -11.76 5.94 15.78
C GLU A 50 -10.36 5.78 15.20
N ILE A 51 -10.13 6.15 13.93
CA ILE A 51 -8.79 6.20 13.33
C ILE A 51 -7.82 7.02 14.19
N TRP A 52 -8.25 8.20 14.63
CA TRP A 52 -7.44 9.06 15.49
C TRP A 52 -7.21 8.43 16.87
N ARG A 53 -8.28 7.94 17.51
CA ARG A 53 -8.23 7.34 18.84
C ARG A 53 -7.28 6.15 18.88
N THR A 54 -7.38 5.22 17.93
CA THR A 54 -6.53 4.03 17.88
C THR A 54 -5.08 4.42 17.62
N GLN A 55 -4.82 5.31 16.67
CA GLN A 55 -3.45 5.75 16.34
C GLN A 55 -2.77 6.49 17.49
N LEU A 56 -3.50 7.37 18.19
CA LEU A 56 -2.97 8.05 19.37
C LEU A 56 -2.70 7.08 20.51
N SER A 57 -3.60 6.10 20.71
CA SER A 57 -3.44 5.08 21.75
C SER A 57 -2.18 4.25 21.52
N THR A 58 -1.95 3.77 20.29
CA THR A 58 -0.74 3.00 19.98
C THR A 58 0.53 3.85 20.10
N ALA A 59 0.48 5.14 19.73
CA ALA A 59 1.61 6.05 19.88
C ALA A 59 1.99 6.23 21.36
N LYS A 60 1.01 6.44 22.24
CA LYS A 60 1.25 6.56 23.69
C LYS A 60 1.74 5.25 24.28
N GLU A 61 1.14 4.13 23.88
CA GLU A 61 1.51 2.81 24.36
C GLU A 61 2.94 2.43 23.98
N VAL A 62 3.37 2.69 22.73
CA VAL A 62 4.72 2.33 22.29
C VAL A 62 5.79 3.15 23.00
N LEU A 63 5.54 4.44 23.27
CA LEU A 63 6.45 5.29 24.05
C LEU A 63 6.56 4.78 25.49
N ALA A 64 5.43 4.42 26.12
CA ALA A 64 5.42 3.85 27.46
C ALA A 64 6.16 2.51 27.53
N LYS A 65 5.93 1.60 26.56
CA LYS A 65 6.64 0.32 26.43
C LYS A 65 8.15 0.50 26.26
N ALA A 66 8.57 1.49 25.48
CA ALA A 66 9.98 1.80 25.28
C ALA A 66 10.63 2.54 26.46
N GLY A 67 9.84 3.02 27.44
CA GLY A 67 10.31 3.85 28.54
C GLY A 67 10.79 5.23 28.07
N LEU A 68 10.25 5.75 26.96
CA LEU A 68 10.67 7.00 26.32
C LEU A 68 9.65 8.11 26.52
N LYS A 69 10.13 9.35 26.47
CA LYS A 69 9.33 10.57 26.46
C LYS A 69 9.39 11.22 25.08
N ALA A 70 8.51 12.19 24.82
CA ALA A 70 8.52 12.97 23.58
C ALA A 70 9.91 13.58 23.27
N ALA A 71 10.63 14.05 24.30
CA ALA A 71 11.98 14.62 24.15
C ALA A 71 13.05 13.64 23.66
N ASP A 72 12.82 12.33 23.78
CA ASP A 72 13.73 11.30 23.27
C ASP A 72 13.48 10.99 21.78
N ILE A 73 12.34 11.44 21.24
CA ILE A 73 11.95 11.24 19.84
C ILE A 73 12.36 12.47 19.03
N ARG A 74 13.15 12.24 17.98
CA ARG A 74 13.62 13.30 17.10
C ARG A 74 12.57 13.78 16.12
N SER A 75 11.82 12.83 15.57
CA SER A 75 10.89 13.05 14.48
C SER A 75 9.88 11.91 14.41
N VAL A 76 8.68 12.25 13.97
CA VAL A 76 7.59 11.32 13.65
C VAL A 76 7.52 11.14 12.15
N GLY A 77 7.45 9.88 11.72
CA GLY A 77 7.05 9.47 10.39
C GLY A 77 5.60 8.98 10.39
N ILE A 78 4.82 9.37 9.39
CA ILE A 78 3.43 8.96 9.22
C ILE A 78 3.30 8.17 7.92
N THR A 79 2.63 7.04 7.99
CA THR A 79 2.19 6.29 6.84
C THR A 79 0.82 5.72 7.07
N ASN A 80 0.10 5.45 6.00
CA ASN A 80 -1.33 5.25 6.05
C ASN A 80 -1.85 4.42 4.88
N GLN A 81 -2.98 3.76 5.10
CA GLN A 81 -3.82 3.24 4.04
C GLN A 81 -4.14 4.38 3.06
N ARG A 82 -3.85 4.12 1.78
CA ARG A 82 -4.08 5.09 0.72
C ARG A 82 -5.55 5.11 0.31
N GLU A 83 -5.83 6.14 -0.49
CA GLU A 83 -7.09 6.60 -1.07
C GLU A 83 -8.24 6.97 -0.10
N THR A 84 -8.30 6.36 1.08
CA THR A 84 -9.36 6.61 2.08
C THR A 84 -9.58 8.11 2.32
N THR A 85 -10.81 8.56 2.13
CA THR A 85 -11.17 9.97 1.95
C THR A 85 -11.94 10.49 3.18
N ILE A 86 -11.42 11.56 3.79
CA ILE A 86 -11.99 12.20 4.98
C ILE A 86 -12.25 13.68 4.69
N VAL A 87 -13.41 14.18 5.13
CA VAL A 87 -13.77 15.60 5.07
C VAL A 87 -14.21 16.06 6.46
N TRP A 88 -13.68 17.20 6.90
CA TRP A 88 -13.98 17.76 8.21
C TRP A 88 -14.15 19.28 8.16
N ASN A 89 -14.82 19.82 9.17
CA ASN A 89 -14.94 21.26 9.35
C ASN A 89 -13.65 21.84 9.96
N ARG A 90 -13.08 22.87 9.33
CA ARG A 90 -11.81 23.49 9.76
C ARG A 90 -11.91 24.14 11.14
N LYS A 91 -13.07 24.71 11.48
CA LYS A 91 -13.26 25.43 12.75
C LYS A 91 -13.45 24.47 13.92
N THR A 92 -14.24 23.41 13.74
CA THR A 92 -14.58 22.49 14.83
C THR A 92 -13.68 21.26 14.88
N GLY A 93 -12.96 20.95 13.78
CA GLY A 93 -12.21 19.70 13.63
C GLY A 93 -13.09 18.46 13.50
N ALA A 94 -14.42 18.62 13.41
CA ALA A 94 -15.35 17.49 13.36
C ALA A 94 -15.48 16.95 11.92
N PRO A 95 -15.36 15.63 11.71
CA PRO A 95 -15.73 15.01 10.44
C PRO A 95 -17.19 15.28 10.10
N ILE A 96 -17.49 15.53 8.83
CA ILE A 96 -18.87 15.72 8.36
C ILE A 96 -19.59 14.40 8.09
N HIS A 97 -18.84 13.32 8.00
CA HIS A 97 -19.28 11.96 7.70
C HIS A 97 -18.19 10.96 8.14
N HIS A 98 -18.48 9.67 8.11
CA HIS A 98 -17.43 8.65 8.11
C HIS A 98 -16.51 8.80 6.90
N GLY A 99 -15.24 8.42 7.06
CA GLY A 99 -14.31 8.32 5.95
C GLY A 99 -14.72 7.20 5.00
N ILE A 100 -14.69 7.47 3.70
CA ILE A 100 -14.98 6.46 2.67
C ILE A 100 -13.68 5.74 2.34
N VAL A 101 -13.65 4.43 2.59
CA VAL A 101 -12.43 3.61 2.49
C VAL A 101 -12.12 3.29 1.02
N TRP A 102 -10.86 3.03 0.71
CA TRP A 102 -10.40 2.69 -0.64
C TRP A 102 -11.14 1.51 -1.31
N GLN A 103 -11.63 0.55 -0.51
CA GLN A 103 -12.38 -0.62 -0.97
C GLN A 103 -13.81 -0.29 -1.43
N ASP A 104 -14.32 0.88 -1.06
CA ASP A 104 -15.71 1.27 -1.29
C ASP A 104 -16.03 1.48 -2.77
N ARG A 105 -17.18 0.95 -3.21
CA ARG A 105 -17.66 1.02 -4.60
C ARG A 105 -18.75 2.04 -4.87
N ARG A 106 -19.19 2.81 -3.86
CA ARG A 106 -20.35 3.71 -3.99
C ARG A 106 -20.18 4.80 -5.04
N ALA A 107 -18.93 5.14 -5.35
CA ALA A 107 -18.59 6.16 -6.34
C ALA A 107 -18.53 5.62 -7.78
N GLU A 108 -18.82 4.33 -8.01
CA GLU A 108 -18.79 3.71 -9.34
C GLU A 108 -19.71 4.37 -10.37
N PRO A 109 -20.94 4.82 -10.03
CA PRO A 109 -21.78 5.54 -11.00
C PRO A 109 -21.10 6.78 -11.58
N THR A 110 -20.37 7.54 -10.75
CA THR A 110 -19.57 8.69 -11.22
C THR A 110 -18.43 8.24 -12.13
N CYS A 111 -17.77 7.13 -11.80
CA CYS A 111 -16.70 6.55 -12.62
C CYS A 111 -17.20 6.11 -14.01
N VAL A 112 -18.38 5.51 -14.09
CA VAL A 112 -19.03 5.17 -15.38
C VAL A 112 -19.25 6.43 -16.21
N GLN A 113 -19.85 7.47 -15.62
CA GLN A 113 -20.09 8.74 -16.32
C GLN A 113 -18.81 9.36 -16.88
N LEU A 114 -17.73 9.37 -16.11
CA LEU A 114 -16.44 9.92 -16.56
C LEU A 114 -15.84 9.12 -17.73
N ARG A 115 -15.98 7.78 -17.71
CA ARG A 115 -15.50 6.92 -18.81
C ARG A 115 -16.34 7.10 -20.07
N GLU A 116 -17.66 7.16 -19.94
CA GLU A 116 -18.59 7.38 -21.06
C GLU A 116 -18.42 8.77 -21.70
N ALA A 117 -18.05 9.77 -20.89
CA ALA A 117 -17.70 11.10 -21.37
C ALA A 117 -16.28 11.20 -21.98
N GLY A 118 -15.51 10.11 -22.02
CA GLY A 118 -14.22 10.05 -22.70
C GLY A 118 -13.02 10.62 -21.92
N HIS A 119 -13.11 10.74 -20.59
CA HIS A 119 -12.04 11.36 -19.78
C HIS A 119 -10.88 10.43 -19.40
N SER A 120 -10.93 9.16 -19.80
CA SER A 120 -9.95 8.13 -19.41
C SER A 120 -8.51 8.53 -19.72
N ASP A 121 -8.24 9.00 -20.94
CA ASP A 121 -6.89 9.34 -21.39
C ASP A 121 -6.37 10.59 -20.67
N THR A 122 -7.21 11.61 -20.48
CA THR A 122 -6.84 12.83 -19.76
C THR A 122 -6.43 12.53 -18.32
N ILE A 123 -7.23 11.71 -17.62
CA ILE A 123 -6.93 11.31 -16.24
C ILE A 123 -5.66 10.47 -16.19
N LEU A 124 -5.51 9.50 -17.09
CA LEU A 124 -4.32 8.64 -17.13
C LEU A 124 -3.04 9.45 -17.38
N GLN A 125 -3.05 10.38 -18.34
CA GLN A 125 -1.87 11.18 -18.67
C GLN A 125 -1.47 12.13 -17.55
N LYS A 126 -2.44 12.70 -16.82
CA LYS A 126 -2.16 13.65 -15.73
C LYS A 126 -1.78 12.96 -14.42
N THR A 127 -2.38 11.81 -14.13
CA THR A 127 -2.32 11.19 -12.79
C THR A 127 -1.58 9.85 -12.77
N GLY A 128 -1.46 9.17 -13.92
CA GLY A 128 -1.00 7.78 -14.00
C GLY A 128 -2.06 6.74 -13.59
N LEU A 129 -3.27 7.19 -13.23
CA LEU A 129 -4.35 6.36 -12.72
C LEU A 129 -5.43 6.07 -13.77
N ARG A 130 -6.21 5.02 -13.54
CA ARG A 130 -7.44 4.72 -14.29
C ARG A 130 -8.64 5.37 -13.61
N ILE A 131 -9.76 5.50 -14.33
CA ILE A 131 -11.03 5.90 -13.71
C ILE A 131 -11.64 4.69 -13.02
N ASP A 132 -11.58 4.67 -11.69
CA ASP A 132 -12.16 3.62 -10.85
C ASP A 132 -12.58 4.18 -9.49
N ALA A 133 -13.60 3.57 -8.86
CA ALA A 133 -14.06 3.98 -7.53
C ALA A 133 -13.03 3.72 -6.42
N TYR A 134 -11.85 3.16 -6.72
CA TYR A 134 -10.72 3.01 -5.81
C TYR A 134 -10.14 4.35 -5.32
N PHE A 135 -10.09 5.38 -6.16
CA PHE A 135 -9.39 6.66 -5.86
C PHE A 135 -10.26 7.68 -5.11
N SER A 136 -9.62 8.71 -4.54
CA SER A 136 -10.27 9.66 -3.62
C SER A 136 -11.23 10.64 -4.30
N GLY A 137 -10.94 11.09 -5.53
CA GLY A 137 -11.66 12.20 -6.17
C GLY A 137 -13.16 11.96 -6.31
N THR A 138 -13.56 10.75 -6.70
CA THR A 138 -14.97 10.39 -6.87
C THR A 138 -15.68 10.17 -5.52
N LYS A 139 -14.96 9.73 -4.48
CA LYS A 139 -15.45 9.66 -3.10
C LYS A 139 -15.68 11.05 -2.52
N LEU A 140 -14.74 11.97 -2.76
CA LEU A 140 -14.86 13.35 -2.34
C LEU A 140 -16.07 14.02 -2.99
N LYS A 141 -16.24 13.86 -4.31
CA LYS A 141 -17.44 14.30 -5.01
C LYS A 141 -18.71 13.72 -4.38
N TRP A 142 -18.73 12.42 -4.11
CA TRP A 142 -19.88 11.77 -3.47
C TRP A 142 -20.22 12.41 -2.12
N LEU A 143 -19.24 12.67 -1.25
CA LEU A 143 -19.46 13.33 0.05
C LEU A 143 -20.06 14.72 -0.13
N LEU A 144 -19.55 15.52 -1.05
CA LEU A 144 -20.04 16.87 -1.29
C LEU A 144 -21.47 16.87 -1.87
N ASP A 145 -21.83 15.86 -2.65
CA ASP A 145 -23.16 15.73 -3.27
C ASP A 145 -24.21 15.15 -2.32
N ASN A 146 -23.82 14.27 -1.38
CA ASN A 146 -24.75 13.48 -0.58
C ASN A 146 -24.83 13.88 0.90
N VAL A 147 -23.81 14.53 1.45
CA VAL A 147 -23.85 14.99 2.85
C VAL A 147 -24.55 16.36 2.89
N PRO A 148 -25.66 16.51 3.65
CA PRO A 148 -26.43 17.75 3.69
C PRO A 148 -25.57 18.97 4.04
N GLY A 149 -25.61 19.99 3.18
CA GLY A 149 -24.88 21.25 3.37
C GLY A 149 -23.37 21.19 3.06
N ALA A 150 -22.80 20.02 2.76
CA ALA A 150 -21.36 19.86 2.53
C ALA A 150 -20.84 20.68 1.34
N ARG A 151 -21.57 20.67 0.22
CA ARG A 151 -21.25 21.48 -0.97
C ARG A 151 -21.11 22.97 -0.65
N ALA A 152 -22.11 23.54 0.02
CA ALA A 152 -22.14 24.95 0.36
C ALA A 152 -21.01 25.32 1.34
N ALA A 153 -20.79 24.49 2.37
CA ALA A 153 -19.70 24.70 3.33
C ALA A 153 -18.31 24.57 2.68
N ALA A 154 -18.13 23.66 1.72
CA ALA A 154 -16.88 23.55 0.95
C ALA A 154 -16.63 24.80 0.09
N GLN A 155 -17.66 25.31 -0.59
CA GLN A 155 -17.58 26.55 -1.38
C GLN A 155 -17.30 27.78 -0.51
N ALA A 156 -17.81 27.80 0.72
CA ALA A 156 -17.53 28.83 1.72
C ALA A 156 -16.12 28.71 2.37
N GLY A 157 -15.35 27.68 2.03
CA GLY A 157 -14.01 27.44 2.58
C GLY A 157 -14.01 26.92 4.03
N GLU A 158 -15.16 26.43 4.53
CA GLU A 158 -15.31 25.97 5.92
C GLU A 158 -14.83 24.53 6.13
N LEU A 159 -14.73 23.77 5.05
CA LEU A 159 -14.32 22.37 5.07
C LEU A 159 -12.86 22.20 4.63
N ALA A 160 -12.27 21.09 5.05
CA ALA A 160 -10.99 20.56 4.58
C ALA A 160 -11.18 19.12 4.11
N PHE A 161 -10.48 18.76 3.04
CA PHE A 161 -10.32 17.38 2.58
C PHE A 161 -8.93 16.86 2.93
N GLY A 162 -8.83 15.57 3.16
CA GLY A 162 -7.56 14.88 3.21
C GLY A 162 -7.71 13.37 3.07
N THR A 163 -6.65 12.74 2.61
CA THR A 163 -6.36 11.34 2.91
C THR A 163 -5.99 11.18 4.39
N VAL A 164 -5.79 9.94 4.84
CA VAL A 164 -5.60 9.64 6.27
C VAL A 164 -4.37 10.34 6.87
N ASP A 165 -3.25 10.44 6.15
CA ASP A 165 -2.08 11.22 6.58
C ASP A 165 -2.44 12.66 6.93
N CYS A 166 -3.19 13.33 6.05
CA CYS A 166 -3.59 14.71 6.22
C CYS A 166 -4.50 14.88 7.44
N TRP A 167 -5.41 13.92 7.67
CA TRP A 167 -6.24 13.87 8.88
C TRP A 167 -5.38 13.69 10.15
N LEU A 168 -4.41 12.77 10.14
CA LEU A 168 -3.54 12.54 11.28
C LEU A 168 -2.66 13.76 11.58
N ILE A 169 -2.10 14.41 10.56
CA ILE A 169 -1.32 15.64 10.73
C ILE A 169 -2.19 16.77 11.30
N TRP A 170 -3.42 16.91 10.80
CA TRP A 170 -4.36 17.88 11.34
C TRP A 170 -4.61 17.64 12.84
N GLN A 171 -4.87 16.40 13.24
CA GLN A 171 -5.07 16.03 14.64
C GLN A 171 -3.82 16.25 15.50
N LEU A 172 -2.66 15.76 15.03
CA LEU A 172 -1.39 15.87 15.72
C LEU A 172 -0.97 17.32 15.96
N THR A 173 -1.23 18.21 15.00
CA THR A 173 -0.84 19.63 15.07
C THR A 173 -1.89 20.52 15.74
N GLY A 174 -3.02 19.96 16.20
CA GLY A 174 -4.13 20.73 16.77
C GLY A 174 -4.78 21.68 15.75
N GLY A 175 -4.87 21.26 14.49
CA GLY A 175 -5.48 22.01 13.39
C GLY A 175 -4.60 23.11 12.77
N LYS A 176 -3.30 23.15 13.10
CA LYS A 176 -2.38 24.18 12.60
C LYS A 176 -1.85 23.90 11.19
N ARG A 177 -1.83 22.65 10.76
CA ARG A 177 -1.31 22.24 9.44
C ARG A 177 -2.33 21.40 8.68
N HIS A 178 -2.59 21.80 7.44
CA HIS A 178 -3.43 21.10 6.47
C HIS A 178 -2.57 20.74 5.25
N VAL A 179 -1.87 19.62 5.37
CA VAL A 179 -0.80 19.21 4.44
C VAL A 179 -0.89 17.72 4.13
N THR A 180 -0.37 17.30 2.98
CA THR A 180 -0.19 15.89 2.56
C THR A 180 1.12 15.75 1.81
N ASP A 181 1.55 14.52 1.51
CA ASP A 181 2.72 14.28 0.68
C ASP A 181 2.38 13.94 -0.77
N VAL A 182 3.37 14.06 -1.66
CA VAL A 182 3.25 13.73 -3.09
C VAL A 182 2.76 12.29 -3.34
N SER A 183 3.15 11.31 -2.51
CA SER A 183 2.73 9.93 -2.71
C SER A 183 1.23 9.75 -2.43
N ASN A 184 0.71 10.27 -1.31
CA ASN A 184 -0.73 10.26 -1.03
C ASN A 184 -1.52 11.12 -2.03
N ALA A 185 -1.04 12.33 -2.35
CA ALA A 185 -1.70 13.21 -3.32
C ALA A 185 -1.86 12.54 -4.69
N SER A 186 -0.84 11.81 -5.16
CA SER A 186 -0.88 11.09 -6.45
C SER A 186 -1.99 10.03 -6.53
N ARG A 187 -2.52 9.56 -5.39
CA ARG A 187 -3.60 8.56 -5.31
C ARG A 187 -5.00 9.13 -5.33
N THR A 188 -5.13 10.45 -5.39
CA THR A 188 -6.44 11.11 -5.30
C THR A 188 -7.19 11.16 -6.62
N MET A 189 -6.51 10.95 -7.76
CA MET A 189 -7.05 11.26 -9.11
C MET A 189 -7.31 12.76 -9.35
N LEU A 190 -6.83 13.64 -8.47
CA LEU A 190 -6.97 15.11 -8.56
C LEU A 190 -5.63 15.83 -8.70
N PHE A 191 -4.53 15.09 -8.66
CA PHE A 191 -3.17 15.61 -8.59
C PHE A 191 -2.42 15.30 -9.88
N ASN A 192 -1.82 16.33 -10.48
CA ASN A 192 -0.94 16.17 -11.63
C ASN A 192 0.46 15.79 -11.16
N VAL A 193 0.85 14.55 -11.45
CA VAL A 193 2.10 13.96 -10.94
C VAL A 193 3.35 14.49 -11.64
N HIS A 194 3.20 15.16 -12.80
CA HIS A 194 4.32 15.77 -13.52
C HIS A 194 4.73 17.10 -12.90
N SER A 195 3.75 17.92 -12.52
CA SER A 195 3.97 19.24 -11.95
C SER A 195 3.98 19.26 -10.42
N ASN A 196 3.69 18.12 -9.78
CA ASN A 196 3.47 17.98 -8.35
C ASN A 196 2.45 19.01 -7.80
N GLN A 197 1.32 19.21 -8.51
CA GLN A 197 0.29 20.18 -8.13
C GLN A 197 -1.12 19.61 -8.30
N TRP A 198 -2.08 20.13 -7.52
CA TRP A 198 -3.49 19.88 -7.77
C TRP A 198 -3.88 20.39 -9.16
N ASP A 199 -4.58 19.56 -9.93
CA ASP A 199 -4.90 19.87 -11.32
C ASP A 199 -6.26 20.57 -11.41
N ALA A 200 -6.26 21.81 -11.88
CA ALA A 200 -7.47 22.63 -11.95
C ALA A 200 -8.56 22.01 -12.86
N ASP A 201 -8.18 21.34 -13.94
CA ASP A 201 -9.14 20.72 -14.84
C ASP A 201 -9.76 19.48 -14.20
N LEU A 202 -8.98 18.67 -13.48
CA LEU A 202 -9.51 17.49 -12.77
C LEU A 202 -10.42 17.90 -11.60
N LEU A 203 -10.05 18.97 -10.88
CA LEU A 203 -10.91 19.56 -9.86
C LEU A 203 -12.22 20.06 -10.45
N ALA A 204 -12.17 20.80 -11.57
CA ALA A 204 -13.38 21.29 -12.26
C ALA A 204 -14.24 20.13 -12.80
N LEU A 205 -13.61 19.09 -13.36
CA LEU A 205 -14.27 17.91 -13.90
C LEU A 205 -15.13 17.18 -12.85
N LEU A 206 -14.67 17.15 -11.60
CA LEU A 206 -15.38 16.54 -10.48
C LEU A 206 -16.17 17.55 -9.64
N ASP A 207 -16.24 18.81 -10.08
CA ASP A 207 -16.83 19.92 -9.32
C ASP A 207 -16.27 19.99 -7.90
N ILE A 208 -14.95 20.17 -7.74
CA ILE A 208 -14.28 20.22 -6.43
C ILE A 208 -13.66 21.60 -6.23
N PRO A 209 -14.03 22.34 -5.17
CA PRO A 209 -13.43 23.65 -4.91
C PRO A 209 -11.97 23.53 -4.47
N ALA A 210 -11.08 24.28 -5.11
CA ALA A 210 -9.64 24.23 -4.85
C ALA A 210 -9.26 24.56 -3.38
N GLY A 211 -10.02 25.43 -2.71
CA GLY A 211 -9.80 25.78 -1.29
C GLY A 211 -10.00 24.63 -0.29
N LEU A 212 -10.51 23.48 -0.77
CA LEU A 212 -10.67 22.27 0.03
C LEU A 212 -9.37 21.46 0.12
N MET A 213 -8.43 21.67 -0.81
CA MET A 213 -7.23 20.84 -0.96
C MET A 213 -6.13 21.20 0.04
N PRO A 214 -5.38 20.22 0.58
CA PRO A 214 -4.19 20.48 1.41
C PRO A 214 -3.01 20.98 0.59
N GLU A 215 -2.04 21.63 1.24
CA GLU A 215 -0.73 21.84 0.63
C GLU A 215 -0.01 20.49 0.44
N VAL A 216 0.69 20.32 -0.69
CA VAL A 216 1.43 19.08 -0.99
C VAL A 216 2.92 19.31 -0.84
N LEU A 217 3.58 18.46 -0.06
CA LEU A 217 5.01 18.52 0.23
C LEU A 217 5.74 17.26 -0.28
N PRO A 218 7.07 17.31 -0.47
CA PRO A 218 7.90 16.11 -0.56
C PRO A 218 7.68 15.19 0.66
N SER A 219 7.86 13.89 0.48
CA SER A 219 7.65 12.88 1.53
C SER A 219 8.60 13.01 2.73
N ALA A 220 9.76 13.65 2.57
CA ALA A 220 10.61 14.09 3.67
C ALA A 220 10.66 15.64 3.72
N ALA A 221 9.87 16.24 4.59
CA ALA A 221 9.71 17.70 4.70
C ALA A 221 9.26 18.12 6.11
N ASP A 222 9.12 19.42 6.36
CA ASP A 222 8.53 19.94 7.60
C ASP A 222 6.99 19.97 7.51
N PHE A 223 6.36 18.88 7.96
CA PHE A 223 4.90 18.77 8.06
C PHE A 223 4.33 19.43 9.32
N GLY A 224 5.20 19.96 10.19
CA GLY A 224 4.83 20.67 11.42
C GLY A 224 5.33 19.96 12.66
N GLN A 225 4.71 20.31 13.78
CA GLN A 225 5.05 19.76 15.09
C GLN A 225 3.79 19.34 15.82
N THR A 226 3.86 18.24 16.56
CA THR A 226 2.75 17.80 17.41
C THR A 226 2.44 18.86 18.46
N ALA A 227 1.17 19.05 18.80
CA ALA A 227 0.78 19.85 19.96
C ALA A 227 1.25 19.15 21.25
N ASP A 228 1.66 19.94 22.25
CA ASP A 228 2.34 19.44 23.45
C ASP A 228 1.49 18.41 24.21
N GLU A 229 0.19 18.64 24.29
CA GLU A 229 -0.78 17.80 24.98
C GLU A 229 -1.00 16.42 24.33
N VAL A 230 -0.62 16.25 23.05
CA VAL A 230 -0.94 15.04 22.30
C VAL A 230 -0.04 13.87 22.73
N LEU A 231 1.28 14.09 22.77
CA LEU A 231 2.28 13.08 23.14
C LEU A 231 3.09 13.44 24.40
N GLY A 232 2.69 14.49 25.12
CA GLY A 232 3.42 14.97 26.30
C GLY A 232 4.67 15.79 25.95
N GLY A 233 4.66 16.42 24.78
CA GLY A 233 5.68 17.33 24.27
C GLY A 233 5.62 17.48 22.74
N SER A 234 6.13 18.58 22.24
CA SER A 234 6.27 18.83 20.80
C SER A 234 7.34 17.93 20.15
N ILE A 235 6.94 17.23 19.08
CA ILE A 235 7.81 16.40 18.25
C ILE A 235 7.62 16.83 16.79
N LYS A 236 8.71 16.94 16.04
CA LYS A 236 8.65 17.24 14.60
C LYS A 236 7.94 16.13 13.85
N ILE A 237 7.16 16.48 12.84
CA ILE A 237 6.60 15.55 11.86
C ILE A 237 7.42 15.72 10.58
N GLY A 238 8.29 14.76 10.32
CA GLY A 238 9.34 14.90 9.31
C GLY A 238 9.18 14.00 8.08
N GLY A 239 8.33 12.98 8.16
CA GLY A 239 8.17 12.00 7.09
C GLY A 239 6.72 11.64 6.90
N VAL A 240 6.24 11.66 5.66
CA VAL A 240 4.86 11.26 5.31
C VAL A 240 4.92 10.53 3.98
N ALA A 241 4.35 9.33 3.92
CA ALA A 241 4.16 8.62 2.66
C ALA A 241 3.00 7.64 2.77
N GLY A 242 2.27 7.40 1.69
CA GLY A 242 1.30 6.32 1.64
C GLY A 242 1.96 4.96 1.86
N ASP A 243 1.27 4.02 2.50
CA ASP A 243 1.79 2.74 3.00
C ASP A 243 2.70 1.99 2.02
N GLN A 244 2.26 1.83 0.77
CA GLN A 244 3.01 1.05 -0.20
C GLN A 244 4.26 1.76 -0.71
N GLN A 245 4.23 3.09 -0.88
CA GLN A 245 5.40 3.89 -1.19
C GLN A 245 6.35 3.97 -0.01
N SER A 246 5.83 4.03 1.22
CA SER A 246 6.63 3.94 2.44
C SER A 246 7.34 2.59 2.51
N ALA A 247 6.68 1.48 2.20
CA ALA A 247 7.31 0.17 2.12
C ALA A 247 8.40 0.10 1.04
N LEU A 248 8.19 0.71 -0.14
CA LEU A 248 9.21 0.84 -1.18
C LEU A 248 10.45 1.60 -0.67
N PHE A 249 10.22 2.70 0.06
CA PHE A 249 11.29 3.49 0.65
C PHE A 249 12.02 2.74 1.78
N GLY A 250 11.28 2.06 2.67
CA GLY A 250 11.83 1.25 3.76
C GLY A 250 12.59 0.01 3.29
N GLN A 251 12.26 -0.48 2.10
CA GLN A 251 13.04 -1.50 1.39
C GLN A 251 14.31 -0.94 0.74
N ALA A 252 14.62 0.35 0.89
CA ALA A 252 15.74 1.02 0.23
C ALA A 252 15.74 0.83 -1.30
N CYS A 253 14.55 0.87 -1.92
CA CYS A 253 14.37 0.84 -3.37
C CYS A 253 14.37 2.27 -3.95
N PHE A 254 15.54 2.93 -3.93
CA PHE A 254 15.67 4.33 -4.33
C PHE A 254 15.96 4.53 -5.83
N ASP A 255 16.39 3.47 -6.52
CA ASP A 255 16.83 3.53 -7.92
C ASP A 255 15.85 2.87 -8.88
N ALA A 256 15.82 3.35 -10.12
CA ALA A 256 15.00 2.77 -11.18
C ALA A 256 15.30 1.27 -11.37
N GLY A 257 14.25 0.46 -11.52
CA GLY A 257 14.34 -1.00 -11.67
C GLY A 257 14.41 -1.77 -10.36
N MET A 258 14.51 -1.09 -9.20
CA MET A 258 14.35 -1.74 -7.90
C MET A 258 12.86 -1.97 -7.63
N ALA A 259 12.52 -3.19 -7.21
CA ALA A 259 11.15 -3.56 -6.91
C ALA A 259 11.02 -4.25 -5.55
N LYS A 260 9.86 -4.04 -4.93
CA LYS A 260 9.44 -4.79 -3.75
C LYS A 260 8.06 -5.39 -3.91
N ASN A 261 7.78 -6.45 -3.17
CA ASN A 261 6.43 -6.99 -3.01
C ASN A 261 6.11 -7.21 -1.53
N THR A 262 5.02 -6.59 -1.06
CA THR A 262 4.52 -6.76 0.31
C THR A 262 3.51 -7.89 0.35
N TYR A 263 3.80 -8.98 1.05
CA TYR A 263 2.94 -10.15 1.21
C TYR A 263 2.10 -10.04 2.49
N GLY A 264 0.97 -9.33 2.38
CA GLY A 264 -0.05 -9.21 3.43
C GLY A 264 -1.33 -9.97 3.08
N THR A 265 -2.49 -9.43 3.44
CA THR A 265 -3.81 -9.94 3.00
C THR A 265 -3.88 -10.05 1.48
N GLY A 266 -3.42 -9.01 0.78
CA GLY A 266 -3.08 -9.01 -0.64
C GLY A 266 -1.57 -8.95 -0.86
N CYS A 267 -1.13 -8.98 -2.12
CA CYS A 267 0.25 -8.68 -2.50
C CYS A 267 0.31 -7.37 -3.29
N PHE A 268 1.14 -6.43 -2.83
CA PHE A 268 1.31 -5.12 -3.44
C PHE A 268 2.74 -4.95 -3.90
N MET A 269 2.90 -4.98 -5.22
CA MET A 269 4.20 -4.87 -5.87
C MET A 269 4.39 -3.46 -6.41
N LEU A 270 5.52 -2.86 -6.06
CA LEU A 270 5.92 -1.56 -6.56
C LEU A 270 7.32 -1.67 -7.15
N MET A 271 7.54 -1.03 -8.29
CA MET A 271 8.83 -0.89 -8.93
C MET A 271 9.13 0.59 -9.15
N HIS A 272 10.25 1.06 -8.63
CA HIS A 272 10.71 2.43 -8.83
C HIS A 272 11.11 2.64 -10.30
N THR A 273 10.67 3.72 -10.93
CA THR A 273 10.99 4.05 -12.34
C THR A 273 11.82 5.32 -12.48
N GLY A 274 12.37 5.82 -11.38
CA GLY A 274 13.16 7.06 -11.37
C GLY A 274 12.28 8.25 -11.72
N SER A 275 12.83 9.20 -12.45
CA SER A 275 12.10 10.38 -12.97
C SER A 275 11.32 10.11 -14.26
N SER A 276 11.27 8.86 -14.73
CA SER A 276 10.54 8.49 -15.94
C SER A 276 9.09 8.15 -15.60
N PHE A 277 8.18 9.02 -16.04
CA PHE A 277 6.75 8.70 -16.04
C PHE A 277 6.46 7.71 -17.16
N GLN A 278 5.85 6.58 -16.81
CA GLN A 278 5.50 5.52 -17.76
C GLN A 278 3.99 5.32 -17.71
N THR A 279 3.35 5.00 -18.83
CA THR A 279 1.97 4.50 -18.81
C THR A 279 2.00 3.00 -19.04
N SER A 280 1.15 2.27 -18.33
CA SER A 280 1.12 0.81 -18.44
C SER A 280 0.19 0.34 -19.55
N SER A 281 0.71 -0.52 -20.41
CA SER A 281 -0.09 -1.29 -21.37
C SER A 281 -0.51 -2.65 -20.81
N ASN A 282 0.04 -3.07 -19.66
CA ASN A 282 -0.18 -4.36 -19.03
C ASN A 282 -1.06 -4.29 -17.75
N GLY A 283 -1.86 -3.23 -17.61
CA GLY A 283 -2.84 -3.13 -16.51
C GLY A 283 -2.26 -2.67 -15.17
N LEU A 284 -1.12 -1.98 -15.17
CA LEU A 284 -0.54 -1.40 -13.96
C LEU A 284 -0.99 0.06 -13.77
N LEU A 285 -0.72 0.59 -12.60
CA LEU A 285 -0.87 2.00 -12.28
C LEU A 285 0.50 2.66 -12.26
N THR A 286 0.53 3.94 -12.62
CA THR A 286 1.70 4.79 -12.41
C THR A 286 1.37 5.76 -11.30
N THR A 287 2.30 5.94 -10.36
CA THR A 287 2.08 6.74 -9.16
C THR A 287 3.36 7.48 -8.81
N SER A 288 3.28 8.55 -8.03
CA SER A 288 4.48 9.13 -7.42
C SER A 288 5.06 8.16 -6.39
N ALA A 289 6.38 7.98 -6.43
CA ALA A 289 7.14 7.37 -5.35
C ALA A 289 7.23 8.33 -4.14
N ALA A 290 7.67 7.82 -2.98
CA ALA A 290 8.02 8.71 -1.86
C ALA A 290 9.30 9.49 -2.20
N GLN A 291 9.27 10.80 -2.02
CA GLN A 291 10.34 11.70 -2.47
C GLN A 291 11.05 12.35 -1.28
N ALA A 292 12.37 12.18 -1.18
CA ALA A 292 13.20 12.88 -0.20
C ALA A 292 13.50 14.34 -0.62
N GLY A 293 13.22 14.71 -1.87
CA GLY A 293 13.41 16.05 -2.42
C GLY A 293 12.25 16.46 -3.34
N SER A 294 12.41 17.55 -4.08
CA SER A 294 11.35 18.10 -4.94
C SER A 294 11.26 17.50 -6.34
N GLN A 295 12.24 16.68 -6.74
CA GLN A 295 12.26 16.08 -8.07
C GLN A 295 11.21 14.97 -8.17
N PRO A 296 10.27 15.03 -9.14
CA PRO A 296 9.30 13.97 -9.33
C PRO A 296 9.98 12.63 -9.59
N GLN A 297 9.59 11.64 -8.79
CA GLN A 297 9.96 10.25 -8.97
C GLN A 297 8.71 9.39 -8.97
N PHE A 298 8.73 8.32 -9.75
CA PHE A 298 7.57 7.51 -10.04
C PHE A 298 7.79 6.04 -9.68
N ALA A 299 6.69 5.32 -9.56
CA ALA A 299 6.66 3.89 -9.46
C ALA A 299 5.55 3.31 -10.33
N LEU A 300 5.79 2.11 -10.85
CA LEU A 300 4.75 1.23 -11.36
C LEU A 300 4.21 0.40 -10.21
N GLU A 301 2.89 0.33 -10.10
CA GLU A 301 2.18 -0.37 -9.04
C GLU A 301 1.24 -1.41 -9.62
N GLY A 302 1.20 -2.57 -8.96
CA GLY A 302 0.27 -3.63 -9.25
C GLY A 302 -0.21 -4.30 -7.98
N SER A 303 -1.46 -4.75 -7.99
CA SER A 303 -2.11 -5.32 -6.81
C SER A 303 -2.71 -6.69 -7.11
N VAL A 304 -2.33 -7.66 -6.29
CA VAL A 304 -2.96 -8.97 -6.17
C VAL A 304 -3.86 -8.91 -4.94
N PHE A 305 -5.18 -8.98 -5.14
CA PHE A 305 -6.14 -8.81 -4.04
C PHE A 305 -6.07 -9.91 -2.99
N VAL A 306 -5.75 -11.14 -3.40
CA VAL A 306 -5.70 -12.32 -2.53
C VAL A 306 -4.29 -12.89 -2.49
N GLY A 307 -3.55 -12.48 -1.46
CA GLY A 307 -2.24 -13.00 -1.08
C GLY A 307 -2.38 -13.93 0.13
N GLY A 308 -1.98 -13.47 1.31
CA GLY A 308 -2.12 -14.22 2.57
C GLY A 308 -3.57 -14.55 2.96
N ALA A 309 -4.55 -13.87 2.39
CA ALA A 309 -5.97 -14.22 2.55
C ALA A 309 -6.29 -15.66 2.08
N VAL A 310 -5.52 -16.23 1.13
CA VAL A 310 -5.70 -17.64 0.75
C VAL A 310 -5.35 -18.60 1.90
N VAL A 311 -4.37 -18.24 2.73
CA VAL A 311 -3.98 -19.01 3.92
C VAL A 311 -5.04 -18.86 5.01
N GLN A 312 -5.62 -17.67 5.17
CA GLN A 312 -6.76 -17.46 6.07
C GLN A 312 -7.97 -18.29 5.62
N TRP A 313 -8.24 -18.37 4.31
CA TRP A 313 -9.31 -19.22 3.78
C TRP A 313 -9.07 -20.71 4.04
N LEU A 314 -7.82 -21.20 3.96
CA LEU A 314 -7.50 -22.56 4.37
C LEU A 314 -7.81 -22.82 5.85
N ARG A 315 -7.55 -21.83 6.71
CA ARG A 315 -7.79 -21.92 8.16
C ARG A 315 -9.27 -21.83 8.52
N ASP A 316 -9.93 -20.78 8.08
CA ASP A 316 -11.30 -20.45 8.53
C ASP A 316 -12.37 -21.11 7.66
N GLY A 317 -12.10 -21.21 6.35
CA GLY A 317 -13.03 -21.74 5.36
C GLY A 317 -12.96 -23.25 5.23
N LEU A 318 -11.79 -23.77 4.82
CA LEU A 318 -11.60 -25.22 4.65
C LEU A 318 -11.27 -25.97 5.95
N GLN A 319 -10.92 -25.24 7.01
CA GLN A 319 -10.49 -25.83 8.29
C GLN A 319 -9.36 -26.86 8.11
N ALA A 320 -8.49 -26.62 7.12
CA ALA A 320 -7.34 -27.45 6.79
C ALA A 320 -6.18 -27.28 7.77
N ILE A 321 -6.14 -26.14 8.46
CA ILE A 321 -5.14 -25.74 9.45
C ILE A 321 -5.84 -24.97 10.57
N GLU A 322 -5.28 -25.00 11.78
CA GLU A 322 -5.78 -24.24 12.93
C GLU A 322 -5.13 -22.85 13.01
N HIS A 323 -3.87 -22.76 12.59
CA HIS A 323 -3.07 -21.53 12.61
C HIS A 323 -2.36 -21.32 11.27
N SER A 324 -2.28 -20.08 10.80
CA SER A 324 -1.67 -19.75 9.50
C SER A 324 -0.23 -20.24 9.36
N GLY A 325 0.53 -20.33 10.47
CA GLY A 325 1.90 -20.84 10.46
C GLY A 325 2.02 -22.34 10.10
N GLN A 326 0.95 -23.12 10.27
CA GLN A 326 0.94 -24.56 9.94
C GLN A 326 0.89 -24.83 8.43
N VAL A 327 0.53 -23.82 7.60
CA VAL A 327 0.41 -24.00 6.16
C VAL A 327 1.73 -24.45 5.52
N GLN A 328 2.86 -23.98 6.03
CA GLN A 328 4.18 -24.36 5.51
C GLN A 328 4.43 -25.85 5.75
N GLN A 329 4.26 -26.32 6.98
CA GLN A 329 4.47 -27.73 7.33
C GLN A 329 3.53 -28.65 6.55
N LEU A 330 2.26 -28.26 6.39
CA LEU A 330 1.29 -29.03 5.61
C LEU A 330 1.66 -29.07 4.12
N ALA A 331 2.10 -27.94 3.54
CA ALA A 331 2.54 -27.91 2.16
C ALA A 331 3.85 -28.69 1.93
N GLU A 332 4.76 -28.71 2.89
CA GLU A 332 6.04 -29.45 2.86
C GLU A 332 5.86 -30.97 3.02
N SER A 333 4.69 -31.45 3.46
CA SER A 333 4.42 -32.89 3.56
C SER A 333 4.19 -33.57 2.20
N VAL A 334 4.18 -32.80 1.11
CA VAL A 334 4.13 -33.26 -0.28
C VAL A 334 5.26 -32.60 -1.08
N PRO A 335 5.84 -33.30 -2.08
CA PRO A 335 6.96 -32.76 -2.86
C PRO A 335 6.54 -31.61 -3.78
N ASP A 336 5.29 -31.60 -4.25
CA ASP A 336 4.71 -30.58 -5.13
C ASP A 336 3.18 -30.52 -4.98
N SER A 337 2.52 -29.66 -5.76
CA SER A 337 1.06 -29.50 -5.77
C SER A 337 0.31 -30.68 -6.42
N GLY A 338 0.99 -31.71 -6.93
CA GLY A 338 0.37 -32.88 -7.54
C GLY A 338 -0.43 -32.56 -8.81
N GLY A 339 -0.09 -31.45 -9.49
CA GLY A 339 -0.84 -30.92 -10.64
C GLY A 339 -2.04 -30.06 -10.28
N VAL A 340 -2.33 -29.87 -8.99
CA VAL A 340 -3.41 -29.00 -8.52
C VAL A 340 -3.03 -27.54 -8.75
N MET A 341 -3.94 -26.77 -9.35
CA MET A 341 -3.83 -25.32 -9.48
C MET A 341 -4.97 -24.66 -8.72
N LEU A 342 -4.65 -23.68 -7.88
CA LEU A 342 -5.64 -22.82 -7.23
C LEU A 342 -5.48 -21.41 -7.76
N VAL A 343 -6.51 -20.87 -8.41
CA VAL A 343 -6.62 -19.44 -8.77
C VAL A 343 -7.50 -18.78 -7.71
N PRO A 344 -6.93 -18.04 -6.73
CA PRO A 344 -7.66 -17.58 -5.55
C PRO A 344 -8.42 -16.27 -5.81
N ALA A 345 -9.20 -16.22 -6.89
CA ALA A 345 -9.99 -15.06 -7.29
C ALA A 345 -11.27 -14.86 -6.44
N PHE A 346 -11.20 -15.00 -5.11
CA PHE A 346 -12.37 -14.92 -4.22
C PHE A 346 -13.13 -13.59 -4.35
N THR A 347 -12.42 -12.52 -4.70
CA THR A 347 -12.95 -11.17 -4.94
C THR A 347 -12.60 -10.67 -6.34
N GLY A 348 -12.50 -11.57 -7.33
CA GLY A 348 -12.00 -11.25 -8.66
C GLY A 348 -10.47 -11.30 -8.76
N LEU A 349 -9.97 -11.11 -9.98
CA LEU A 349 -8.53 -10.99 -10.24
C LEU A 349 -8.15 -9.52 -10.45
N GLY A 350 -7.15 -9.07 -9.69
CA GLY A 350 -6.50 -7.77 -9.86
C GLY A 350 -5.53 -7.75 -11.05
N ALA A 351 -4.48 -6.94 -10.94
CA ALA A 351 -3.45 -6.86 -11.98
C ALA A 351 -2.70 -8.21 -12.13
N PRO A 352 -2.26 -8.59 -13.35
CA PRO A 352 -2.46 -7.88 -14.62
C PRO A 352 -3.80 -8.19 -15.33
N TYR A 353 -4.68 -9.03 -14.77
CA TYR A 353 -5.82 -9.61 -15.48
C TYR A 353 -7.07 -8.71 -15.51
N TRP A 354 -7.35 -8.01 -14.42
CA TRP A 354 -8.54 -7.15 -14.24
C TRP A 354 -9.85 -7.85 -14.60
N LYS A 355 -10.15 -8.94 -13.90
CA LYS A 355 -11.37 -9.74 -14.09
C LYS A 355 -12.19 -9.72 -12.79
N PRO A 356 -13.05 -8.70 -12.59
CA PRO A 356 -13.83 -8.57 -11.36
C PRO A 356 -14.85 -9.71 -11.19
N ASP A 357 -15.30 -10.31 -12.29
CA ASP A 357 -16.28 -11.40 -12.27
C ASP A 357 -15.65 -12.79 -12.05
N ALA A 358 -14.32 -12.89 -12.13
CA ALA A 358 -13.60 -14.14 -11.84
C ALA A 358 -13.87 -14.59 -10.39
N ARG A 359 -13.93 -15.91 -10.17
CA ARG A 359 -14.13 -16.52 -8.85
C ARG A 359 -13.07 -17.57 -8.53
N GLY A 360 -12.86 -17.81 -7.24
CA GLY A 360 -11.89 -18.79 -6.76
C GLY A 360 -12.10 -20.16 -7.41
N THR A 361 -11.05 -20.71 -8.03
CA THR A 361 -11.14 -21.94 -8.84
C THR A 361 -10.00 -22.89 -8.51
N ILE A 362 -10.32 -24.18 -8.29
CA ILE A 362 -9.33 -25.26 -8.15
C ILE A 362 -9.46 -26.20 -9.35
N THR A 363 -8.35 -26.48 -10.03
CA THR A 363 -8.27 -27.43 -11.14
C THR A 363 -7.17 -28.48 -10.90
N GLY A 364 -7.15 -29.54 -11.71
CA GLY A 364 -6.10 -30.57 -11.66
C GLY A 364 -6.25 -31.61 -10.53
N LEU A 365 -7.40 -31.68 -9.87
CA LEU A 365 -7.67 -32.70 -8.84
C LEU A 365 -7.65 -34.12 -9.43
N THR A 366 -7.00 -35.05 -8.73
CA THR A 366 -7.03 -36.48 -9.01
C THR A 366 -7.44 -37.26 -7.76
N ARG A 367 -7.65 -38.58 -7.88
CA ARG A 367 -7.97 -39.44 -6.72
C ARG A 367 -6.85 -39.46 -5.65
N GLY A 368 -5.61 -39.15 -6.03
CA GLY A 368 -4.47 -39.08 -5.11
C GLY A 368 -4.31 -37.72 -4.43
N THR A 369 -5.10 -36.71 -4.81
CA THR A 369 -5.00 -35.38 -4.22
C THR A 369 -5.40 -35.39 -2.75
N THR A 370 -4.63 -34.67 -1.93
CA THR A 370 -4.85 -34.54 -0.48
C THR A 370 -4.93 -33.06 -0.10
N MET A 371 -5.31 -32.77 1.15
CA MET A 371 -5.33 -31.40 1.65
C MET A 371 -3.93 -30.75 1.63
N ALA A 372 -2.87 -31.54 1.77
CA ALA A 372 -1.49 -31.07 1.63
C ALA A 372 -1.18 -30.51 0.23
N HIS A 373 -1.68 -31.17 -0.83
CA HIS A 373 -1.56 -30.67 -2.20
C HIS A 373 -2.34 -29.38 -2.43
N ILE A 374 -3.52 -29.23 -1.80
CA ILE A 374 -4.30 -27.98 -1.87
C ILE A 374 -3.59 -26.85 -1.11
N ALA A 375 -3.05 -27.13 0.08
CA ALA A 375 -2.26 -26.16 0.84
C ALA A 375 -1.00 -25.73 0.07
N ARG A 376 -0.34 -26.68 -0.61
CA ARG A 376 0.77 -26.42 -1.52
C ARG A 376 0.35 -25.52 -2.68
N ALA A 377 -0.71 -25.88 -3.40
CA ALA A 377 -1.25 -25.07 -4.50
C ALA A 377 -1.67 -23.66 -4.06
N ALA A 378 -2.17 -23.52 -2.83
CA ALA A 378 -2.49 -22.21 -2.25
C ALA A 378 -1.26 -21.33 -2.06
N LEU A 379 -0.16 -21.86 -1.50
CA LEU A 379 1.10 -21.12 -1.42
C LEU A 379 1.66 -20.80 -2.80
N GLU A 380 1.69 -21.78 -3.70
CA GLU A 380 2.16 -21.59 -5.08
C GLU A 380 1.34 -20.52 -5.81
N SER A 381 0.03 -20.43 -5.57
CA SER A 381 -0.85 -19.41 -6.19
C SER A 381 -0.48 -17.98 -5.84
N ILE A 382 0.04 -17.74 -4.63
CA ILE A 382 0.54 -16.42 -4.22
C ILE A 382 1.76 -16.06 -5.08
N ALA A 383 2.65 -17.05 -5.29
CA ALA A 383 3.87 -16.86 -6.06
C ALA A 383 3.60 -16.70 -7.55
N TYR A 384 2.68 -17.47 -8.12
CA TYR A 384 2.27 -17.36 -9.52
C TYR A 384 1.66 -15.99 -9.83
N GLN A 385 0.74 -15.50 -9.00
CA GLN A 385 0.15 -14.17 -9.18
C GLN A 385 1.22 -13.07 -9.13
N SER A 386 2.14 -13.16 -8.16
CA SER A 386 3.24 -12.19 -8.03
C SER A 386 4.22 -12.29 -9.20
N ALA A 387 4.50 -13.48 -9.72
CA ALA A 387 5.36 -13.69 -10.87
C ALA A 387 4.75 -13.15 -12.17
N ALA A 388 3.45 -13.41 -12.40
CA ALA A 388 2.71 -12.84 -13.52
C ALA A 388 2.70 -11.30 -13.46
N LEU A 389 2.56 -10.74 -12.26
CA LEU A 389 2.58 -9.30 -12.05
C LEU A 389 3.95 -8.69 -12.33
N LEU A 390 5.04 -9.27 -11.80
CA LEU A 390 6.40 -8.79 -12.08
C LEU A 390 6.75 -8.94 -13.57
N GLY A 391 6.27 -9.99 -14.22
CA GLY A 391 6.38 -10.17 -15.66
C GLY A 391 5.70 -9.05 -16.45
N ALA A 392 4.50 -8.62 -16.03
CA ALA A 392 3.82 -7.46 -16.59
C ALA A 392 4.60 -6.15 -16.39
N MET A 393 5.10 -5.91 -15.17
CA MET A 393 5.95 -4.74 -14.86
C MET A 393 7.22 -4.71 -15.70
N SER A 394 7.89 -5.85 -15.83
CA SER A 394 9.13 -5.96 -16.61
C SER A 394 8.88 -5.67 -18.09
N ARG A 395 7.75 -6.10 -18.66
CA ARG A 395 7.39 -5.77 -20.05
C ARG A 395 7.17 -4.27 -20.25
N ASP A 396 6.46 -3.60 -19.34
CA ASP A 396 6.25 -2.14 -19.43
C ASP A 396 7.56 -1.36 -19.25
N ALA A 397 8.41 -1.75 -18.30
CA ALA A 397 9.71 -1.12 -18.11
C ALA A 397 10.61 -1.29 -19.34
N VAL A 398 10.72 -2.50 -19.91
CA VAL A 398 11.54 -2.76 -21.10
C VAL A 398 11.00 -2.01 -22.32
N ALA A 399 9.67 -1.95 -22.49
CA ALA A 399 9.05 -1.23 -23.60
C ALA A 399 9.38 0.28 -23.61
N THR A 400 9.76 0.83 -22.46
CA THR A 400 10.14 2.25 -22.30
C THR A 400 11.65 2.45 -22.16
N GLY A 401 12.45 1.43 -22.44
CA GLY A 401 13.93 1.49 -22.40
C GLY A 401 14.53 1.32 -21.00
N GLY A 402 13.72 0.93 -20.00
CA GLY A 402 14.18 0.60 -18.66
C GLY A 402 14.84 -0.77 -18.56
N THR A 403 15.50 -1.03 -17.44
CA THR A 403 16.13 -2.32 -17.16
C THR A 403 15.15 -3.28 -16.48
N PRO A 404 15.23 -4.59 -16.79
CA PRO A 404 14.52 -5.62 -16.03
C PRO A 404 14.92 -5.60 -14.54
N VAL A 405 13.99 -6.03 -13.69
CA VAL A 405 14.24 -6.17 -12.24
C VAL A 405 15.30 -7.24 -12.00
N SER A 406 16.37 -6.90 -11.28
CA SER A 406 17.50 -7.79 -10.99
C SER A 406 17.37 -8.58 -9.69
N GLU A 407 16.56 -8.08 -8.75
CA GLU A 407 16.18 -8.77 -7.52
C GLU A 407 14.79 -8.28 -7.05
N LEU A 408 14.04 -9.16 -6.40
CA LEU A 408 12.77 -8.78 -5.76
C LEU A 408 12.96 -8.72 -4.24
N ARG A 409 12.81 -7.53 -3.65
CA ARG A 409 12.75 -7.39 -2.19
C ARG A 409 11.35 -7.73 -1.70
N VAL A 410 11.24 -8.37 -0.55
CA VAL A 410 9.96 -8.88 -0.05
C VAL A 410 9.77 -8.52 1.41
N ASP A 411 8.54 -8.24 1.81
CA ASP A 411 8.18 -7.95 3.20
C ASP A 411 6.74 -8.39 3.49
N GLY A 412 6.23 -8.10 4.68
CA GLY A 412 4.90 -8.51 5.12
C GLY A 412 4.84 -9.90 5.74
N GLY A 413 3.76 -10.18 6.46
CA GLY A 413 3.65 -11.36 7.32
C GLY A 413 3.82 -12.70 6.62
N ALA A 414 3.42 -12.84 5.34
CA ALA A 414 3.55 -14.09 4.61
C ALA A 414 4.96 -14.36 4.07
N CYS A 415 5.87 -13.36 4.05
CA CYS A 415 7.25 -13.56 3.57
C CYS A 415 8.11 -14.43 4.53
N VAL A 416 7.65 -14.67 5.76
CA VAL A 416 8.33 -15.59 6.70
C VAL A 416 8.33 -17.03 6.22
N ASN A 417 7.41 -17.39 5.32
CA ASN A 417 7.31 -18.72 4.74
C ASN A 417 8.44 -18.97 3.72
N ASN A 418 9.45 -19.75 4.12
CA ASN A 418 10.64 -20.00 3.30
C ASN A 418 10.32 -20.76 2.01
N LEU A 419 9.32 -21.64 2.06
CA LEU A 419 8.88 -22.42 0.91
C LEU A 419 8.27 -21.52 -0.17
N LEU A 420 7.42 -20.58 0.24
CA LEU A 420 6.85 -19.57 -0.64
C LEU A 420 7.94 -18.70 -1.27
N MET A 421 8.89 -18.19 -0.46
CA MET A 421 9.96 -17.33 -0.95
C MET A 421 10.93 -18.07 -1.90
N GLN A 422 11.22 -19.34 -1.62
CA GLN A 422 12.03 -20.16 -2.52
C GLN A 422 11.32 -20.38 -3.86
N PHE A 423 10.05 -20.79 -3.82
CA PHE A 423 9.26 -21.01 -5.04
C PHE A 423 9.05 -19.70 -5.83
N GLN A 424 8.93 -18.56 -5.16
CA GLN A 424 8.91 -17.26 -5.81
C GLN A 424 10.21 -16.98 -6.56
N ALA A 425 11.38 -17.23 -5.95
CA ALA A 425 12.68 -17.06 -6.62
C ALA A 425 12.80 -18.01 -7.81
N ASP A 426 12.36 -19.25 -7.65
CA ASP A 426 12.36 -20.26 -8.70
C ASP A 426 11.52 -19.86 -9.92
N LEU A 427 10.30 -19.34 -9.71
CA LEU A 427 9.43 -18.87 -10.79
C LEU A 427 9.97 -17.62 -11.49
N LEU A 428 10.57 -16.70 -10.74
CA LEU A 428 11.06 -15.44 -11.29
C LEU A 428 12.41 -15.57 -12.00
N GLY A 429 13.23 -16.55 -11.62
CA GLY A 429 14.60 -16.70 -12.12
C GLY A 429 15.57 -15.62 -11.64
N ILE A 430 15.18 -14.83 -10.62
CA ILE A 430 16.01 -13.79 -9.99
C ILE A 430 16.02 -13.97 -8.46
N PRO A 431 17.00 -13.40 -7.74
CA PRO A 431 17.02 -13.46 -6.29
C PRO A 431 15.78 -12.81 -5.65
N VAL A 432 15.24 -13.50 -4.65
CA VAL A 432 14.23 -12.94 -3.73
C VAL A 432 14.91 -12.66 -2.40
N VAL A 433 14.76 -11.44 -1.87
CA VAL A 433 15.53 -10.98 -0.71
C VAL A 433 14.62 -10.51 0.41
N ARG A 434 14.65 -11.22 1.54
CA ARG A 434 13.90 -10.89 2.75
C ARG A 434 14.77 -10.06 3.71
N PRO A 435 14.31 -8.88 4.15
CA PRO A 435 15.05 -8.02 5.07
C PRO A 435 14.95 -8.53 6.51
N ALA A 436 15.87 -8.07 7.36
CA ALA A 436 15.83 -8.32 8.79
C ALA A 436 14.64 -7.64 9.50
N CYS A 437 14.21 -6.48 9.01
CA CYS A 437 13.00 -5.80 9.47
C CYS A 437 11.89 -5.98 8.41
N VAL A 438 10.85 -6.75 8.74
CA VAL A 438 9.73 -7.02 7.84
C VAL A 438 8.61 -5.97 7.93
N GLU A 439 8.66 -5.07 8.91
CA GLU A 439 7.76 -3.91 9.06
C GLU A 439 8.27 -2.71 8.23
N THR A 440 8.52 -2.95 6.94
CA THR A 440 9.18 -1.98 6.04
C THR A 440 8.32 -0.74 5.80
N THR A 441 7.00 -0.86 5.88
CA THR A 441 6.05 0.26 5.81
C THR A 441 6.36 1.30 6.89
N ALA A 442 6.44 0.88 8.15
CA ALA A 442 6.77 1.77 9.27
C ALA A 442 8.24 2.23 9.22
N LEU A 443 9.15 1.35 8.79
CA LEU A 443 10.57 1.70 8.63
C LEU A 443 10.78 2.81 7.59
N GLY A 444 10.06 2.77 6.46
CA GLY A 444 10.13 3.82 5.44
C GLY A 444 9.70 5.19 5.95
N ALA A 445 8.61 5.24 6.72
CA ALA A 445 8.15 6.46 7.38
C ALA A 445 9.20 6.99 8.38
N ALA A 446 9.82 6.09 9.17
CA ALA A 446 10.91 6.45 10.05
C ALA A 446 12.12 6.98 9.29
N TYR A 447 12.52 6.35 8.18
CA TYR A 447 13.62 6.81 7.34
C TYR A 447 13.38 8.20 6.75
N LEU A 448 12.18 8.47 6.21
CA LEU A 448 11.80 9.80 5.72
C LEU A 448 11.89 10.86 6.84
N ALA A 449 11.36 10.53 8.02
CA ALA A 449 11.42 11.40 9.19
C ALA A 449 12.85 11.60 9.71
N GLY A 450 13.70 10.58 9.58
CA GLY A 450 15.12 10.63 9.94
C GLY A 450 15.93 11.50 8.98
N LEU A 451 15.67 11.43 7.68
CA LEU A 451 16.29 12.29 6.67
C LEU A 451 15.99 13.77 6.92
N SER A 452 14.71 14.13 7.06
CA SER A 452 14.31 15.54 7.24
C SER A 452 14.75 16.12 8.59
N SER A 453 14.99 15.28 9.59
CA SER A 453 15.45 15.71 10.92
C SER A 453 16.96 15.60 11.14
N GLY A 454 17.71 15.12 10.13
CA GLY A 454 19.17 14.99 10.14
C GLY A 454 19.71 13.81 10.95
N VAL A 455 18.88 12.80 11.24
CA VAL A 455 19.34 11.51 11.79
C VAL A 455 20.13 10.75 10.72
N TYR A 456 19.68 10.85 9.48
CA TYR A 456 20.33 10.29 8.30
C TYR A 456 20.73 11.42 7.34
N GLN A 457 21.86 11.28 6.67
CA GLN A 457 22.39 12.28 5.75
C GLN A 457 21.89 12.07 4.33
N SER A 458 21.65 10.82 3.91
CA SER A 458 21.26 10.52 2.54
C SER A 458 20.63 9.14 2.35
N THR A 459 20.08 8.90 1.15
CA THR A 459 19.59 7.59 0.71
C THR A 459 20.69 6.53 0.63
N GLU A 460 21.94 6.93 0.38
CA GLU A 460 23.08 6.01 0.36
C GLU A 460 23.38 5.47 1.77
N GLU A 461 23.27 6.31 2.79
CA GLU A 461 23.39 5.87 4.19
C GLU A 461 22.27 4.86 4.53
N LEU A 462 21.04 5.14 4.12
CA LEU A 462 19.90 4.23 4.33
C LEU A 462 20.09 2.89 3.62
N SER A 463 20.60 2.89 2.38
CA SER A 463 20.94 1.68 1.64
C SER A 463 21.98 0.82 2.37
N ALA A 464 22.94 1.44 3.06
CA ALA A 464 23.93 0.72 3.87
C ALA A 464 23.36 0.18 5.20
N LEU A 465 22.31 0.82 5.74
CA LEU A 465 21.59 0.35 6.93
C LEU A 465 20.64 -0.82 6.63
N TRP A 466 20.11 -0.90 5.41
CA TRP A 466 19.25 -2.01 5.01
C TRP A 466 20.02 -3.33 5.04
N LYS A 467 19.48 -4.33 5.76
CA LYS A 467 20.10 -5.64 5.92
C LYS A 467 19.18 -6.74 5.43
N ALA A 468 19.68 -7.55 4.50
CA ALA A 468 19.09 -8.82 4.18
C ALA A 468 19.23 -9.78 5.37
N GLU A 469 18.13 -10.43 5.75
CA GLU A 469 18.17 -11.60 6.63
C GLU A 469 18.45 -12.86 5.82
N ARG A 470 17.78 -12.99 4.67
CA ARG A 470 17.95 -14.15 3.79
C ARG A 470 17.77 -13.79 2.33
N ARG A 471 18.63 -14.38 1.48
CA ARG A 471 18.53 -14.33 0.03
C ARG A 471 18.19 -15.73 -0.49
N PHE A 472 17.10 -15.83 -1.24
CA PHE A 472 16.65 -17.04 -1.92
C PHE A 472 17.12 -16.95 -3.37
N LEU A 473 17.92 -17.92 -3.80
CA LEU A 473 18.42 -17.99 -5.17
C LEU A 473 17.57 -18.98 -5.96
N PRO A 474 17.30 -18.72 -7.26
CA PRO A 474 16.57 -19.64 -8.11
C PRO A 474 17.30 -20.98 -8.20
N THR A 475 16.54 -22.06 -8.07
CA THR A 475 17.02 -23.45 -8.17
C THR A 475 16.43 -24.19 -9.36
N LEU A 476 15.30 -23.71 -9.91
CA LEU A 476 14.71 -24.23 -11.14
C LEU A 476 15.41 -23.66 -12.38
N SER A 477 15.44 -24.45 -13.45
CA SER A 477 15.82 -23.94 -14.77
C SER A 477 14.72 -23.01 -15.31
N LYS A 478 15.13 -22.07 -16.18
CA LYS A 478 14.20 -21.17 -16.85
C LYS A 478 13.08 -21.92 -17.58
N ASP A 479 13.42 -22.98 -18.32
CA ASP A 479 12.43 -23.79 -19.06
C ASP A 479 11.37 -24.39 -18.14
N ARG A 480 11.78 -24.84 -16.94
CA ARG A 480 10.84 -25.39 -15.96
C ARG A 480 9.95 -24.31 -15.34
N ALA A 481 10.51 -23.15 -15.02
CA ALA A 481 9.74 -22.01 -14.53
C ALA A 481 8.70 -21.55 -15.57
N ASP A 482 9.11 -21.45 -16.84
CA ASP A 482 8.24 -21.07 -17.95
C ASP A 482 7.10 -22.09 -18.15
N GLU A 483 7.37 -23.40 -18.03
CA GLU A 483 6.34 -24.44 -18.08
C GLU A 483 5.31 -24.29 -16.95
N LEU A 484 5.77 -24.02 -15.72
CA LEU A 484 4.89 -23.79 -14.57
C LEU A 484 4.01 -22.55 -14.78
N MET A 485 4.59 -21.45 -15.26
CA MET A 485 3.85 -20.23 -15.60
C MET A 485 2.82 -20.48 -16.72
N GLN A 486 3.13 -21.28 -17.73
CA GLN A 486 2.15 -21.64 -18.78
C GLN A 486 0.95 -22.41 -18.23
N ARG A 487 1.17 -23.34 -17.29
CA ARG A 487 0.09 -24.07 -16.61
C ARG A 487 -0.77 -23.14 -15.76
N TRP A 488 -0.15 -22.19 -15.06
CA TRP A 488 -0.85 -21.14 -14.33
C TRP A 488 -1.74 -20.30 -15.26
N GLU A 489 -1.20 -19.82 -16.38
CA GLU A 489 -1.97 -19.04 -17.37
C GLU A 489 -3.14 -19.83 -17.95
N GLN A 490 -2.99 -21.15 -18.13
CA GLN A 490 -4.10 -22.01 -18.52
C GLN A 490 -5.20 -22.07 -17.45
N ALA A 491 -4.84 -22.20 -16.16
CA ALA A 491 -5.81 -22.19 -15.06
C ALA A 491 -6.53 -20.84 -14.94
N VAL A 492 -5.83 -19.71 -15.15
CA VAL A 492 -6.44 -18.38 -15.17
C VAL A 492 -7.42 -18.24 -16.34
N ARG A 493 -7.07 -18.71 -17.54
CA ARG A 493 -8.01 -18.72 -18.68
C ARG A 493 -9.27 -19.53 -18.39
N GLN A 494 -9.15 -20.69 -17.76
CA GLN A 494 -10.31 -21.49 -17.34
C GLN A 494 -11.17 -20.77 -16.30
N THR A 495 -10.55 -20.03 -15.39
CA THR A 495 -11.23 -19.24 -14.35
C THR A 495 -12.00 -18.05 -14.91
N THR A 496 -11.51 -17.47 -16.02
CA THR A 496 -12.03 -16.22 -16.60
C THR A 496 -12.96 -16.44 -17.79
N ALA A 497 -13.15 -17.70 -18.21
CA ALA A 497 -14.06 -18.08 -19.28
C ALA A 497 -15.51 -18.33 -18.82
N GLN A 498 -15.80 -18.13 -17.53
CA GLN A 498 -17.13 -18.32 -16.94
C GLN A 498 -18.04 -17.11 -17.14
#